data_AF-A0A4Q9Y3U6-F1
#
_entry.id   AF-A0A4Q9Y3U6-F1
#
_cell.length_a   1.000
_cell.length_b   1.000
_cell.length_c   1.000
_cell.angle_alpha   90.00
_cell.angle_beta   90.00
_cell.angle_gamma   90.00
#
_symmetry.space_group_name_H-M   'P 1'
#
loop_
_entity.id
_entity.type
_entity.pdbx_description
1 polymer ?
#
loop_
_entity_poly.entity_id
_entity_poly.type
_entity_poly.pdbx_seq_one_letter_code
_entity_poly.pdbx_strand_id
1 'polypeptide(L)'
;MNFFVNQYLMALNSGVEHAEFKRLQLFKNHQAPAKLVTRQFDGLLHQNMRRFNIADDQMANLFDFFRETTSFSSRIIKMADLNWPAAYDIKPDPNVSEVRAGDRLIAKVHFVPSTVGHVYFIEIFDQFHNLVQRTDYDERGFKARDEFFSSAGEPITDIFYRPDGSRLAEQYYAHDSNGTNYVSLCHLLDYHGRDYYFNGEQEWYRFFLDELNKQYDENNVFIADRPLAAQWPVVNMQTTAKKYLWLPTPHAVDPRDQVYSNLNNAYVYGLHEFLSAWDGVITSTEQQKQDLTQWLGGQPSIPILTISAAVVSKQQAQRTPIDISDRHAHEIIYTGRLDAERRVDQLVTAFDQVHHKIPDATLVIYGYGGELDHLKQQVAQLHLEAAVTFAGYQPNLTHAYDQAGAYVYTGESDAQPLSLIEALSHGVPAIAYNINYGPKDVLKDGKNGYLVTDGAINQLVRALTRTLENPQRQQRLSKGAYRSSEQYADEQVWQQWQPVVQ
;
A
#
# COMPACT_ATOMS: atom_id res chain seq x y z
N MET A 1 -13.29 -17.81 -7.90
CA MET A 1 -12.67 -16.91 -6.89
C MET A 1 -11.75 -15.92 -7.61
N ASN A 2 -11.61 -14.71 -7.08
CA ASN A 2 -10.68 -13.70 -7.60
C ASN A 2 -9.59 -13.40 -6.55
N PHE A 3 -8.33 -13.44 -6.94
CA PHE A 3 -7.19 -13.26 -6.05
C PHE A 3 -6.38 -12.04 -6.47
N PHE A 4 -6.24 -11.08 -5.56
CA PHE A 4 -5.42 -9.88 -5.73
C PHE A 4 -4.06 -10.14 -5.09
N VAL A 5 -3.05 -10.39 -5.92
CA VAL A 5 -1.76 -10.95 -5.50
C VAL A 5 -0.78 -9.83 -5.19
N ASN A 6 -0.49 -9.65 -3.91
CA ASN A 6 0.39 -8.63 -3.35
C ASN A 6 1.50 -9.27 -2.50
N GLN A 7 2.34 -8.45 -1.87
CA GLN A 7 3.43 -8.90 -1.01
C GLN A 7 3.03 -8.89 0.46
N TYR A 8 2.38 -7.82 0.91
CA TYR A 8 2.14 -7.52 2.32
C TYR A 8 0.87 -6.69 2.54
N LEU A 9 0.48 -6.58 3.81
CA LEU A 9 -0.48 -5.59 4.31
C LEU A 9 0.11 -4.95 5.57
N MET A 10 0.54 -3.70 5.48
CA MET A 10 1.25 -3.00 6.56
C MET A 10 0.36 -1.98 7.27
N ALA A 11 0.85 -1.37 8.35
CA ALA A 11 0.13 -0.30 9.06
C ALA A 11 0.05 1.02 8.25
N LEU A 12 1.05 1.24 7.39
CA LEU A 12 1.20 2.39 6.49
C LEU A 12 1.30 1.86 5.06
N ASN A 13 0.21 1.96 4.30
CA ASN A 13 0.14 1.42 2.95
C ASN A 13 0.20 2.48 1.86
N SER A 14 0.55 2.03 0.65
CA SER A 14 0.64 2.85 -0.56
C SER A 14 -0.67 2.87 -1.34
N GLY A 15 -0.67 3.54 -2.51
CA GLY A 15 -1.82 3.55 -3.42
C GLY A 15 -2.23 2.17 -3.93
N VAL A 16 -1.29 1.21 -4.01
CA VAL A 16 -1.54 -0.18 -4.45
C VAL A 16 -2.56 -0.84 -3.53
N GLU A 17 -2.27 -0.91 -2.24
CA GLU A 17 -3.16 -1.56 -1.27
C GLU A 17 -4.49 -0.80 -1.13
N HIS A 18 -4.47 0.54 -1.18
CA HIS A 18 -5.72 1.33 -1.15
C HIS A 18 -6.63 1.06 -2.35
N ALA A 19 -6.05 0.80 -3.54
CA ALA A 19 -6.82 0.35 -4.70
C ALA A 19 -7.41 -1.06 -4.46
N GLU A 20 -6.64 -1.97 -3.88
CA GLU A 20 -7.10 -3.32 -3.53
C GLU A 20 -8.24 -3.28 -2.50
N PHE A 21 -8.18 -2.42 -1.47
CA PHE A 21 -9.25 -2.28 -0.49
C PHE A 21 -10.55 -1.82 -1.15
N LYS A 22 -10.46 -0.82 -2.03
CA LYS A 22 -11.60 -0.34 -2.83
C LYS A 22 -12.14 -1.43 -3.75
N ARG A 23 -11.26 -2.18 -4.40
CA ARG A 23 -11.61 -3.30 -5.30
C ARG A 23 -12.27 -4.44 -4.53
N LEU A 24 -11.76 -4.82 -3.36
CA LEU A 24 -12.39 -5.82 -2.48
C LEU A 24 -13.81 -5.42 -2.11
N GLN A 25 -14.02 -4.15 -1.72
CA GLN A 25 -15.35 -3.67 -1.39
C GLN A 25 -16.27 -3.62 -2.61
N LEU A 26 -15.76 -3.24 -3.79
CA LEU A 26 -16.50 -3.29 -5.06
C LEU A 26 -16.97 -4.71 -5.36
N PHE A 27 -16.06 -5.70 -5.32
CA PHE A 27 -16.38 -7.09 -5.60
C PHE A 27 -17.40 -7.64 -4.59
N LYS A 28 -17.25 -7.30 -3.31
CA LYS A 28 -18.22 -7.63 -2.26
C LYS A 28 -19.61 -7.05 -2.54
N ASN A 29 -19.70 -5.80 -3.00
CA ASN A 29 -20.98 -5.15 -3.34
C ASN A 29 -21.70 -5.84 -4.50
N HIS A 30 -20.95 -6.49 -5.39
CA HIS A 30 -21.46 -7.22 -6.56
C HIS A 30 -21.48 -8.74 -6.39
N GLN A 31 -21.36 -9.22 -5.15
CA GLN A 31 -21.39 -10.65 -4.81
C GLN A 31 -20.36 -11.50 -5.56
N ALA A 32 -19.27 -10.87 -6.00
CA ALA A 32 -18.15 -11.56 -6.62
C ALA A 32 -17.12 -11.91 -5.55
N PRO A 33 -16.83 -13.21 -5.32
CA PRO A 33 -15.91 -13.60 -4.26
C PRO A 33 -14.47 -13.17 -4.62
N ALA A 34 -13.81 -12.48 -3.70
CA ALA A 34 -12.45 -11.99 -3.88
C ALA A 34 -11.64 -12.02 -2.58
N LYS A 35 -10.33 -12.24 -2.70
CA LYS A 35 -9.37 -12.24 -1.60
C LYS A 35 -8.12 -11.44 -1.96
N LEU A 36 -7.60 -10.68 -0.99
CA LEU A 36 -6.23 -10.18 -1.01
C LEU A 36 -5.28 -11.33 -0.64
N VAL A 37 -4.21 -11.49 -1.40
CA VAL A 37 -3.21 -12.54 -1.23
C VAL A 37 -1.87 -11.90 -0.90
N THR A 38 -1.23 -12.32 0.19
CA THR A 38 0.09 -11.80 0.60
C THR A 38 1.03 -12.94 0.97
N ARG A 39 2.33 -12.71 0.85
CA ARG A 39 3.37 -13.71 1.15
C ARG A 39 4.21 -13.43 2.37
N GLN A 40 4.30 -12.16 2.79
CA GLN A 40 5.22 -11.76 3.83
C GLN A 40 4.67 -12.15 5.21
N PHE A 41 5.56 -12.60 6.09
CA PHE A 41 5.23 -12.76 7.50
C PHE A 41 5.13 -11.39 8.17
N ASP A 42 4.01 -11.14 8.83
CA ASP A 42 3.83 -9.99 9.70
C ASP A 42 3.05 -10.44 10.95
N GLY A 43 3.67 -10.34 12.12
CA GLY A 43 3.01 -10.64 13.40
C GLY A 43 1.83 -9.69 13.70
N LEU A 44 1.74 -8.54 13.02
CA LEU A 44 0.67 -7.57 13.17
C LEU A 44 -0.37 -7.63 12.04
N LEU A 45 -0.33 -8.65 11.18
CA LEU A 45 -1.21 -8.75 10.01
C LEU A 45 -2.69 -8.56 10.38
N HIS A 46 -3.17 -9.28 11.40
CA HIS A 46 -4.57 -9.26 11.82
C HIS A 46 -4.97 -7.95 12.49
N GLN A 47 -4.03 -7.25 13.15
CA GLN A 47 -4.22 -5.88 13.60
C GLN A 47 -4.38 -4.92 12.42
N ASN A 48 -3.55 -5.07 11.38
CA ASN A 48 -3.64 -4.27 10.15
C ASN A 48 -4.95 -4.56 9.39
N MET A 49 -5.39 -5.81 9.29
CA MET A 49 -6.69 -6.18 8.72
C MET A 49 -7.84 -5.43 9.41
N ARG A 50 -7.87 -5.41 10.75
CA ARG A 50 -8.87 -4.64 11.51
C ARG A 50 -8.79 -3.14 11.25
N ARG A 51 -7.57 -2.58 11.14
CA ARG A 51 -7.34 -1.16 10.84
C ARG A 51 -7.92 -0.74 9.48
N PHE A 52 -7.91 -1.64 8.49
CA PHE A 52 -8.42 -1.39 7.14
C PHE A 52 -9.76 -2.08 6.85
N ASN A 53 -10.44 -2.61 7.88
CA ASN A 53 -11.74 -3.27 7.79
C ASN A 53 -11.77 -4.44 6.78
N ILE A 54 -10.71 -5.26 6.77
CA ILE A 54 -10.59 -6.48 5.97
C ILE A 54 -11.00 -7.67 6.85
N ALA A 55 -11.99 -8.44 6.41
CA ALA A 55 -12.43 -9.65 7.10
C ALA A 55 -11.52 -10.85 6.77
N ASP A 56 -11.49 -11.86 7.65
CA ASP A 56 -10.68 -13.07 7.50
C ASP A 56 -10.95 -13.81 6.17
N ASP A 57 -12.21 -13.82 5.73
CA ASP A 57 -12.62 -14.43 4.47
C ASP A 57 -12.21 -13.62 3.23
N GLN A 58 -11.77 -12.37 3.39
CA GLN A 58 -11.23 -11.52 2.32
C GLN A 58 -9.70 -11.54 2.25
N MET A 59 -9.02 -12.32 3.09
CA MET A 59 -7.57 -12.42 3.15
C MET A 59 -7.08 -13.85 2.91
N ALA A 60 -5.91 -13.98 2.30
CA ALA A 60 -5.12 -15.22 2.23
C ALA A 60 -3.64 -14.87 2.38
N ASN A 61 -3.08 -15.05 3.57
CA ASN A 61 -1.64 -14.92 3.78
C ASN A 61 -0.98 -16.30 3.72
N LEU A 62 0.19 -16.38 3.07
CA LEU A 62 0.97 -17.61 2.89
C LEU A 62 1.16 -18.35 4.22
N PHE A 63 1.51 -17.63 5.29
CA PHE A 63 1.76 -18.24 6.57
C PHE A 63 0.49 -18.67 7.28
N ASP A 64 -0.56 -17.84 7.28
CA ASP A 64 -1.85 -18.25 7.84
C ASP A 64 -2.45 -19.46 7.14
N PHE A 65 -2.25 -19.56 5.82
CA PHE A 65 -2.70 -20.68 5.02
C PHE A 65 -2.05 -21.99 5.46
N PHE A 66 -0.72 -22.06 5.47
CA PHE A 66 -0.02 -23.31 5.83
C PHE A 66 -0.07 -23.61 7.34
N ARG A 67 -0.30 -22.62 8.20
CA ARG A 67 -0.52 -22.81 9.65
C ARG A 67 -1.96 -23.15 10.00
N GLU A 68 -2.89 -23.02 9.06
CA GLU A 68 -4.33 -23.13 9.29
C GLU A 68 -4.85 -22.14 10.36
N THR A 69 -4.29 -20.92 10.37
CA THR A 69 -4.60 -19.89 11.37
C THR A 69 -5.50 -18.78 10.86
N THR A 70 -6.14 -18.89 9.69
CA THR A 70 -6.98 -17.81 9.14
C THR A 70 -8.03 -17.27 10.12
N SER A 71 -8.70 -18.14 10.90
CA SER A 71 -9.73 -17.78 11.88
C SER A 71 -9.31 -18.03 13.34
N PHE A 72 -8.00 -17.96 13.62
CA PHE A 72 -7.46 -18.26 14.95
C PHE A 72 -7.95 -17.28 16.03
N SER A 73 -8.35 -17.80 17.19
CA SER A 73 -8.86 -17.00 18.31
C SER A 73 -7.73 -16.30 19.06
N SER A 74 -7.85 -14.97 19.22
CA SER A 74 -6.84 -14.15 19.90
C SER A 74 -6.81 -14.37 21.41
N ARG A 75 -5.61 -14.36 21.99
CA ARG A 75 -5.34 -14.24 23.42
C ARG A 75 -4.21 -13.23 23.66
N ILE A 76 -4.30 -12.46 24.74
CA ILE A 76 -3.23 -11.55 25.15
C ILE A 76 -2.12 -12.37 25.81
N ILE A 77 -0.88 -12.17 25.37
CA ILE A 77 0.32 -12.74 26.00
C ILE A 77 1.06 -11.61 26.70
N LYS A 78 1.28 -11.75 28.00
CA LYS A 78 2.01 -10.79 28.83
C LYS A 78 3.37 -11.33 29.21
N MET A 79 4.20 -10.44 29.74
CA MET A 79 5.52 -10.80 30.26
C MET A 79 5.49 -11.91 31.32
N ALA A 80 4.42 -11.99 32.12
CA ALA A 80 4.24 -13.02 33.14
C ALA A 80 3.88 -14.41 32.56
N ASP A 81 3.40 -14.47 31.31
CA ASP A 81 3.09 -15.73 30.62
C ASP A 81 4.35 -16.34 29.96
N LEU A 82 5.45 -15.59 29.94
CA LEU A 82 6.74 -16.04 29.47
C LEU A 82 7.46 -16.74 30.64
N ASN A 83 7.78 -18.04 30.47
CA ASN A 83 8.39 -18.89 31.50
C ASN A 83 9.88 -18.52 31.75
N TRP A 84 10.13 -17.36 32.37
CA TRP A 84 11.46 -16.93 32.75
C TRP A 84 12.00 -17.71 33.95
N PRO A 85 13.30 -18.04 33.99
CA PRO A 85 13.95 -18.57 35.18
C PRO A 85 13.76 -17.63 36.39
N ALA A 86 13.45 -18.20 37.56
CA ALA A 86 13.20 -17.44 38.78
C ALA A 86 14.41 -16.60 39.26
N ALA A 87 15.61 -16.90 38.77
CA ALA A 87 16.83 -16.17 39.06
C ALA A 87 17.02 -14.91 38.19
N TYR A 88 16.13 -14.65 37.23
CA TYR A 88 16.22 -13.49 36.35
C TYR A 88 15.43 -12.31 36.91
N ASP A 89 16.03 -11.13 36.83
CA ASP A 89 15.42 -9.86 37.20
C ASP A 89 14.76 -9.22 35.98
N ILE A 90 13.53 -8.73 36.16
CA ILE A 90 12.78 -8.02 35.13
C ILE A 90 12.78 -6.54 35.47
N LYS A 91 13.30 -5.72 34.55
CA LYS A 91 13.20 -4.26 34.62
C LYS A 91 12.08 -3.80 33.69
N PRO A 92 10.88 -3.49 34.22
CA PRO A 92 9.73 -3.15 33.39
C PRO A 92 9.87 -1.75 32.77
N ASP A 93 9.38 -1.63 31.55
CA ASP A 93 9.18 -0.37 30.82
C ASP A 93 7.95 -0.54 29.91
N PRO A 94 7.15 0.52 29.68
CA PRO A 94 5.92 0.43 28.87
C PRO A 94 6.15 -0.01 27.41
N ASN A 95 7.33 0.25 26.84
CA ASN A 95 7.64 -0.07 25.45
C ASN A 95 8.55 -1.28 25.34
N VAL A 96 9.64 -1.30 26.12
CA VAL A 96 10.68 -2.33 26.04
C VAL A 96 11.19 -2.71 27.41
N SER A 97 10.73 -3.83 27.95
CA SER A 97 11.19 -4.34 29.24
C SER A 97 12.47 -5.17 29.09
N GLU A 98 13.40 -5.04 30.03
CA GLU A 98 14.66 -5.82 30.03
C GLU A 98 14.58 -7.01 30.98
N VAL A 99 15.14 -8.14 30.56
CA VAL A 99 15.34 -9.35 31.39
C VAL A 99 16.84 -9.54 31.61
N ARG A 100 17.25 -9.70 32.88
CA ARG A 100 18.66 -9.73 33.29
C ARG A 100 18.95 -10.91 34.20
N ALA A 101 20.20 -11.38 34.18
CA ALA A 101 20.74 -12.34 35.15
C ALA A 101 21.93 -11.68 35.86
N GLY A 102 21.68 -11.07 37.03
CA GLY A 102 22.63 -10.11 37.62
C GLY A 102 22.84 -8.92 36.67
N ASP A 103 24.08 -8.56 36.38
CA ASP A 103 24.41 -7.44 35.50
C ASP A 103 24.25 -7.76 34.00
N ARG A 104 24.13 -9.04 33.62
CA ARG A 104 24.07 -9.48 32.23
C ARG A 104 22.69 -9.28 31.64
N LEU A 105 22.60 -8.57 30.51
CA LEU A 105 21.37 -8.48 29.70
C LEU A 105 21.11 -9.83 29.01
N ILE A 106 19.94 -10.41 29.25
CA ILE A 106 19.51 -11.67 28.62
C ILE A 106 18.59 -11.39 27.45
N ALA A 107 17.58 -10.53 27.66
CA ALA A 107 16.57 -10.27 26.64
C ALA A 107 15.97 -8.87 26.75
N LYS A 108 15.43 -8.40 25.63
CA LYS A 108 14.52 -7.24 25.57
C LYS A 108 13.17 -7.73 25.05
N VAL A 109 12.10 -7.42 25.79
CA VAL A 109 10.73 -7.77 25.43
C VAL A 109 10.03 -6.52 24.95
N HIS A 110 9.62 -6.53 23.68
CA HIS A 110 8.92 -5.44 23.01
C HIS A 110 7.42 -5.71 23.03
N PHE A 111 6.62 -4.67 23.21
CA PHE A 111 5.16 -4.79 23.27
C PHE A 111 4.48 -4.23 22.01
N VAL A 112 3.30 -4.77 21.70
CA VAL A 112 2.51 -4.34 20.55
C VAL A 112 2.09 -2.87 20.74
N PRO A 113 2.32 -1.99 19.76
CA PRO A 113 1.93 -0.59 19.87
C PRO A 113 0.44 -0.42 20.20
N SER A 114 0.12 0.54 21.07
CA SER A 114 -1.26 0.84 21.50
C SER A 114 -1.97 -0.30 22.26
N THR A 115 -1.21 -1.23 22.85
CA THR A 115 -1.74 -2.28 23.74
C THR A 115 -1.14 -2.17 25.14
N VAL A 116 -1.69 -2.92 26.10
CA VAL A 116 -1.21 -2.95 27.49
C VAL A 116 -0.44 -4.24 27.75
N GLY A 117 0.88 -4.17 27.60
CA GLY A 117 1.81 -5.26 27.94
C GLY A 117 1.65 -6.52 27.08
N HIS A 118 1.03 -6.41 25.90
CA HIS A 118 0.88 -7.51 24.96
C HIS A 118 2.19 -7.71 24.19
N VAL A 119 2.79 -8.90 24.31
CA VAL A 119 4.12 -9.20 23.77
C VAL A 119 4.08 -9.19 22.24
N TYR A 120 5.02 -8.47 21.64
CA TYR A 120 5.22 -8.40 20.19
C TYR A 120 6.38 -9.28 19.75
N PHE A 121 7.59 -8.99 20.23
CA PHE A 121 8.75 -9.82 19.99
C PHE A 121 9.75 -9.73 21.13
N ILE A 122 10.67 -10.70 21.19
CA ILE A 122 11.71 -10.81 22.19
C ILE A 122 13.06 -10.87 21.47
N GLU A 123 13.97 -9.97 21.82
CA GLU A 123 15.37 -10.04 21.41
C GLU A 123 16.18 -10.75 22.50
N ILE A 124 17.03 -11.69 22.12
CA ILE A 124 17.88 -12.48 23.03
C ILE A 124 19.35 -12.20 22.70
N PHE A 125 20.14 -11.98 23.75
CA PHE A 125 21.53 -11.56 23.65
C PHE A 125 22.50 -12.62 24.20
N ASP A 126 23.68 -12.71 23.59
CA ASP A 126 24.78 -13.53 24.11
C ASP A 126 25.52 -12.84 25.28
N GLN A 127 26.56 -13.51 25.79
CA GLN A 127 27.40 -12.99 26.87
C GLN A 127 28.18 -11.71 26.53
N PHE A 128 28.29 -11.35 25.24
CA PHE A 128 28.97 -10.17 24.74
C PHE A 128 27.99 -9.07 24.30
N HIS A 129 26.69 -9.25 24.58
CA HIS A 129 25.60 -8.35 24.20
C HIS A 129 25.33 -8.28 22.68
N ASN A 130 25.74 -9.30 21.92
CA ASN A 130 25.32 -9.42 20.52
C ASN A 130 23.90 -10.00 20.47
N LEU A 131 23.06 -9.48 19.57
CA LEU A 131 21.77 -10.08 19.24
C LEU A 131 22.01 -11.43 18.58
N VAL A 132 21.47 -12.51 19.15
CA VAL A 132 21.63 -13.87 18.60
C VAL A 132 20.31 -14.48 18.13
N GLN A 133 19.19 -14.01 18.67
CA GLN A 133 17.86 -14.49 18.28
C GLN A 133 16.80 -13.42 18.51
N ARG A 134 15.84 -13.36 17.60
CA ARG A 134 14.57 -12.65 17.76
C ARG A 134 13.42 -13.65 17.72
N THR A 135 12.56 -13.65 18.73
CA THR A 135 11.33 -14.44 18.76
C THR A 135 10.14 -13.53 18.50
N ASP A 136 9.48 -13.68 17.36
CA ASP A 136 8.25 -12.96 17.04
C ASP A 136 7.00 -13.72 17.49
N TYR A 137 6.06 -12.95 18.03
CA TYR A 137 4.71 -13.40 18.33
C TYR A 137 3.74 -12.84 17.30
N ASP A 138 2.78 -13.66 16.93
CA ASP A 138 1.57 -13.16 16.27
C ASP A 138 0.74 -12.40 17.31
N GLU A 139 0.13 -11.29 16.90
CA GLU A 139 -0.71 -10.45 17.76
C GLU A 139 -1.90 -11.21 18.37
N ARG A 140 -2.25 -12.39 17.85
CA ARG A 140 -3.27 -13.27 18.40
C ARG A 140 -2.75 -14.17 19.54
N GLY A 141 -1.47 -14.05 19.92
CA GLY A 141 -0.95 -14.61 21.16
C GLY A 141 -0.32 -15.99 21.06
N PHE A 142 0.34 -16.29 19.94
CA PHE A 142 1.18 -17.48 19.79
C PHE A 142 2.56 -17.11 19.26
N LYS A 143 3.57 -17.87 19.67
CA LYS A 143 4.93 -17.74 19.14
C LYS A 143 4.91 -18.17 17.67
N ALA A 144 5.33 -17.29 16.77
CA ALA A 144 5.17 -17.48 15.34
C ALA A 144 6.50 -17.73 14.62
N ARG A 145 7.60 -17.11 15.07
CA ARG A 145 8.90 -17.20 14.42
C ARG A 145 10.05 -17.08 15.42
N ASP A 146 11.13 -17.82 15.20
CA ASP A 146 12.46 -17.51 15.71
C ASP A 146 13.39 -17.17 14.55
N GLU A 147 14.02 -16.01 14.58
CA GLU A 147 15.01 -15.55 13.61
C GLU A 147 16.38 -15.53 14.30
N PHE A 148 17.38 -16.17 13.71
CA PHE A 148 18.73 -16.32 14.28
C PHE A 148 19.73 -15.45 13.54
N PHE A 149 20.66 -14.86 14.28
CA PHE A 149 21.62 -13.89 13.75
C PHE A 149 23.08 -14.35 13.86
N SER A 150 23.89 -13.93 12.91
CA SER A 150 25.35 -14.06 12.96
C SER A 150 25.96 -13.06 13.93
N SER A 151 27.24 -13.25 14.26
CA SER A 151 27.99 -12.25 15.04
C SER A 151 28.12 -10.89 14.34
N ALA A 152 27.83 -10.82 13.04
CA ALA A 152 27.77 -9.56 12.28
C ALA A 152 26.38 -8.91 12.29
N GLY A 153 25.39 -9.54 12.94
CA GLY A 153 24.01 -9.06 13.00
C GLY A 153 23.16 -9.41 11.77
N GLU A 154 23.63 -10.32 10.91
CA GLU A 154 22.91 -10.75 9.71
C GLU A 154 22.01 -11.95 10.02
N PRO A 155 20.78 -12.02 9.49
CA PRO A 155 19.93 -13.19 9.67
C PRO A 155 20.54 -14.41 8.96
N ILE A 156 20.53 -15.55 9.66
CA ILE A 156 21.05 -16.85 9.22
C ILE A 156 19.90 -17.79 8.88
N THR A 157 18.89 -17.86 9.75
CA THR A 157 17.77 -18.80 9.60
C THR A 157 16.54 -18.30 10.33
N ASP A 158 15.38 -18.48 9.71
CA ASP A 158 14.08 -18.34 10.36
C ASP A 158 13.46 -19.73 10.58
N ILE A 159 12.86 -19.93 11.74
CA ILE A 159 12.04 -21.10 12.08
C ILE A 159 10.64 -20.61 12.41
N PHE A 160 9.66 -21.01 11.61
CA PHE A 160 8.26 -20.67 11.79
C PHE A 160 7.53 -21.78 12.55
N TYR A 161 6.56 -21.40 13.38
CA TYR A 161 5.84 -22.33 14.25
C TYR A 161 4.34 -22.34 13.99
N ARG A 162 3.70 -23.48 14.23
CA ARG A 162 2.25 -23.60 14.39
C ARG A 162 1.85 -23.20 15.83
N PRO A 163 0.56 -22.88 16.09
CA PRO A 163 0.12 -22.50 17.43
C PRO A 163 0.36 -23.55 18.54
N ASP A 164 0.49 -24.83 18.18
CA ASP A 164 0.81 -25.92 19.10
C ASP A 164 2.32 -26.02 19.45
N GLY A 165 3.16 -25.19 18.84
CA GLY A 165 4.61 -25.16 19.03
C GLY A 165 5.40 -26.07 18.08
N SER A 166 4.73 -26.86 17.23
CA SER A 166 5.41 -27.63 16.18
C SER A 166 6.00 -26.71 15.10
N ARG A 167 7.07 -27.16 14.43
CA ARG A 167 7.69 -26.40 13.33
C ARG A 167 6.84 -26.47 12.08
N LEU A 168 6.52 -25.31 11.54
CA LEU A 168 5.82 -25.14 10.27
C LEU A 168 6.79 -25.17 9.09
N ALA A 169 7.77 -24.27 9.12
CA ALA A 169 8.64 -23.99 8.00
C ALA A 169 9.98 -23.42 8.47
N GLU A 170 10.99 -23.49 7.61
CA GLU A 170 12.31 -22.92 7.83
C GLU A 170 12.74 -22.11 6.61
N GLN A 171 13.44 -21.00 6.82
CA GLN A 171 14.08 -20.22 5.75
C GLN A 171 15.56 -20.05 6.06
N TYR A 172 16.42 -20.27 5.07
CA TYR A 172 17.87 -20.18 5.22
C TYR A 172 18.44 -19.08 4.35
N TYR A 173 19.33 -18.29 4.94
CA TYR A 173 19.90 -17.10 4.33
C TYR A 173 21.31 -17.37 3.78
N ALA A 174 21.62 -16.79 2.63
CA ALA A 174 22.94 -16.85 2.00
C ALA A 174 23.29 -15.52 1.34
N HIS A 175 24.55 -15.35 0.94
CA HIS A 175 25.02 -14.16 0.25
C HIS A 175 25.16 -14.39 -1.25
N ASP A 176 24.73 -13.42 -2.06
CA ASP A 176 25.02 -13.40 -3.49
C ASP A 176 26.48 -12.98 -3.75
N SER A 177 26.88 -12.93 -5.03
CA SER A 177 28.25 -12.54 -5.41
C SER A 177 28.63 -11.10 -5.00
N ASN A 178 27.65 -10.26 -4.70
CA ASN A 178 27.83 -8.88 -4.26
C ASN A 178 27.79 -8.74 -2.72
N GLY A 179 27.61 -9.84 -1.99
CA GLY A 179 27.44 -9.83 -0.54
C GLY A 179 26.05 -9.43 -0.07
N THR A 180 25.04 -9.42 -0.96
CA THR A 180 23.65 -9.16 -0.58
C THR A 180 23.04 -10.42 0.02
N ASN A 181 22.45 -10.30 1.20
CA ASN A 181 21.77 -11.42 1.85
C ASN A 181 20.42 -11.72 1.16
N TYR A 182 20.13 -13.00 0.92
CA TYR A 182 18.88 -13.46 0.32
C TYR A 182 18.45 -14.81 0.89
N VAL A 183 17.15 -15.12 0.80
CA VAL A 183 16.62 -16.43 1.19
C VAL A 183 16.97 -17.47 0.13
N SER A 184 17.88 -18.38 0.47
CA SER A 184 18.41 -19.41 -0.43
C SER A 184 17.55 -20.68 -0.46
N LEU A 185 16.92 -21.03 0.66
CA LEU A 185 16.10 -22.22 0.80
C LEU A 185 14.89 -21.91 1.68
N CYS A 186 13.71 -22.31 1.23
CA CYS A 186 12.53 -22.44 2.09
C CYS A 186 12.19 -23.93 2.22
N HIS A 187 11.96 -24.40 3.44
CA HIS A 187 11.57 -25.78 3.74
C HIS A 187 10.24 -25.75 4.47
N LEU A 188 9.18 -26.27 3.84
CA LEU A 188 7.87 -26.43 4.45
C LEU A 188 7.76 -27.86 5.01
N LEU A 189 7.50 -28.00 6.31
CA LEU A 189 7.50 -29.28 7.01
C LEU A 189 6.09 -29.87 7.12
N ASP A 190 6.00 -31.18 6.87
CA ASP A 190 4.80 -31.99 7.12
C ASP A 190 3.50 -31.41 6.54
N TYR A 191 3.55 -30.85 5.33
CA TYR A 191 2.36 -30.38 4.63
C TYR A 191 1.73 -31.54 3.87
N HIS A 192 0.56 -32.01 4.37
CA HIS A 192 -0.10 -33.24 3.90
C HIS A 192 0.80 -34.49 3.98
N GLY A 193 1.57 -34.63 5.08
CA GLY A 193 2.38 -35.82 5.35
C GLY A 193 3.72 -35.85 4.61
N ARG A 194 4.16 -34.73 4.03
CA ARG A 194 5.45 -34.63 3.34
C ARG A 194 6.07 -33.24 3.46
N ASP A 195 7.39 -33.24 3.31
CA ASP A 195 8.19 -32.02 3.28
C ASP A 195 8.35 -31.49 1.85
N TYR A 196 8.48 -30.16 1.73
CA TYR A 196 8.77 -29.49 0.48
C TYR A 196 9.94 -28.53 0.62
N TYR A 197 10.75 -28.45 -0.42
CA TYR A 197 11.94 -27.62 -0.49
C TYR A 197 11.83 -26.70 -1.71
N PHE A 198 12.15 -25.42 -1.54
CA PHE A 198 12.02 -24.39 -2.56
C PHE A 198 13.32 -23.56 -2.64
N ASN A 199 13.76 -23.26 -3.86
CA ASN A 199 14.91 -22.38 -4.10
C ASN A 199 14.50 -20.91 -3.91
N GLY A 200 14.29 -20.53 -2.66
CA GLY A 200 13.90 -19.18 -2.24
C GLY A 200 12.40 -18.91 -2.24
N GLU A 201 12.05 -17.68 -1.86
CA GLU A 201 10.67 -17.30 -1.51
C GLU A 201 9.71 -17.29 -2.71
N GLN A 202 10.21 -17.05 -3.92
CA GLN A 202 9.35 -16.96 -5.10
C GLN A 202 8.75 -18.33 -5.47
N GLU A 203 9.55 -19.40 -5.38
CA GLU A 203 9.08 -20.77 -5.60
C GLU A 203 8.06 -21.20 -4.54
N TRP A 204 8.29 -20.84 -3.27
CA TRP A 204 7.35 -21.10 -2.19
C TRP A 204 6.06 -20.30 -2.36
N TYR A 205 6.16 -19.03 -2.80
CA TYR A 205 4.98 -18.22 -3.07
C TYR A 205 4.16 -18.80 -4.22
N ARG A 206 4.79 -19.18 -5.34
CA ARG A 206 4.12 -19.89 -6.43
C ARG A 206 3.42 -21.17 -5.94
N PHE A 207 4.09 -21.97 -5.10
CA PHE A 207 3.48 -23.16 -4.52
C PHE A 207 2.24 -22.83 -3.68
N PHE A 208 2.32 -21.78 -2.85
CA PHE A 208 1.15 -21.28 -2.11
C PHE A 208 0.01 -20.89 -3.05
N LEU A 209 0.27 -20.16 -4.14
CA LEU A 209 -0.76 -19.78 -5.10
C LEU A 209 -1.43 -21.01 -5.74
N ASP A 210 -0.66 -22.05 -6.07
CA ASP A 210 -1.19 -23.31 -6.60
C ASP A 210 -2.07 -24.05 -5.59
N GLU A 211 -1.63 -24.15 -4.33
CA GLU A 211 -2.43 -24.78 -3.26
C GLU A 211 -3.69 -23.96 -2.94
N LEU A 212 -3.59 -22.63 -2.96
CA LEU A 212 -4.72 -21.74 -2.81
C LEU A 212 -5.71 -21.91 -3.97
N ASN A 213 -5.24 -22.03 -5.21
CA ASN A 213 -6.11 -22.24 -6.38
C ASN A 213 -6.88 -23.57 -6.30
N LYS A 214 -6.23 -24.64 -5.82
CA LYS A 214 -6.84 -25.96 -5.61
C LYS A 214 -8.00 -25.94 -4.61
N GLN A 215 -7.95 -25.07 -3.60
CA GLN A 215 -9.07 -24.93 -2.64
C GLN A 215 -10.36 -24.41 -3.28
N TYR A 216 -10.30 -23.87 -4.50
CA TYR A 216 -11.43 -23.26 -5.20
C TYR A 216 -11.57 -23.78 -6.64
N ASP A 217 -11.38 -25.09 -6.85
CA ASP A 217 -11.65 -25.80 -8.11
C ASP A 217 -10.80 -25.38 -9.34
N GLU A 218 -9.60 -24.80 -9.13
CA GLU A 218 -8.61 -24.50 -10.19
C GLU A 218 -9.14 -23.70 -11.41
N ASN A 219 -10.22 -22.95 -11.26
CA ASN A 219 -10.78 -22.08 -12.31
C ASN A 219 -10.95 -20.66 -11.77
N ASN A 220 -9.86 -20.12 -11.24
CA ASN A 220 -9.84 -18.84 -10.55
C ASN A 220 -9.01 -17.81 -11.30
N VAL A 221 -9.23 -16.55 -10.93
CA VAL A 221 -8.54 -15.39 -11.49
C VAL A 221 -7.47 -14.94 -10.51
N PHE A 222 -6.24 -14.74 -10.99
CA PHE A 222 -5.12 -14.18 -10.24
C PHE A 222 -4.67 -12.89 -10.93
N ILE A 223 -4.70 -11.78 -10.18
CA ILE A 223 -4.25 -10.47 -10.64
C ILE A 223 -2.96 -10.16 -9.89
N ALA A 224 -1.84 -10.06 -10.61
CA ALA A 224 -0.56 -9.65 -10.05
C ALA A 224 -0.57 -8.13 -9.83
N ASP A 225 -0.95 -7.72 -8.61
CA ASP A 225 -1.15 -6.31 -8.27
C ASP A 225 0.15 -5.59 -7.88
N ARG A 226 1.13 -6.33 -7.33
CA ARG A 226 2.47 -5.80 -7.03
C ARG A 226 3.53 -6.43 -7.95
N PRO A 227 3.90 -5.78 -9.05
CA PRO A 227 4.68 -6.40 -10.13
C PRO A 227 5.95 -7.13 -9.65
N LEU A 228 6.82 -6.47 -8.89
CA LEU A 228 8.08 -7.06 -8.42
C LEU A 228 7.90 -8.30 -7.53
N ALA A 229 6.79 -8.40 -6.82
CA ALA A 229 6.55 -9.49 -5.88
C ALA A 229 5.65 -10.60 -6.46
N ALA A 230 4.78 -10.27 -7.41
CA ALA A 230 3.68 -11.13 -7.85
C ALA A 230 3.82 -11.66 -9.28
N GLN A 231 4.61 -11.02 -10.16
CA GLN A 231 4.69 -11.44 -11.56
C GLN A 231 5.19 -12.87 -11.73
N TRP A 232 6.39 -13.14 -11.19
CA TRP A 232 7.01 -14.45 -11.29
C TRP A 232 6.12 -15.57 -10.73
N PRO A 233 5.60 -15.49 -9.49
CA PRO A 233 4.83 -16.59 -8.93
C PRO A 233 3.50 -16.82 -9.65
N VAL A 234 2.83 -15.77 -10.15
CA VAL A 234 1.58 -15.92 -10.91
C VAL A 234 1.82 -16.53 -12.29
N VAL A 235 2.81 -16.04 -13.05
CA VAL A 235 3.17 -16.60 -14.36
C VAL A 235 3.49 -18.09 -14.24
N ASN A 236 4.30 -18.46 -13.24
CA ASN A 236 4.80 -19.82 -13.08
C ASN A 236 3.86 -20.76 -12.29
N MET A 237 2.64 -20.34 -11.95
CA MET A 237 1.64 -21.27 -11.39
C MET A 237 1.48 -22.51 -12.28
N GLN A 238 1.41 -23.68 -11.65
CA GLN A 238 1.26 -24.97 -12.31
C GLN A 238 -0.20 -25.39 -12.47
N THR A 239 -1.07 -24.87 -11.61
CA THR A 239 -2.53 -25.04 -11.71
C THR A 239 -3.08 -24.15 -12.82
N THR A 240 -4.19 -24.57 -13.42
CA THR A 240 -4.86 -23.75 -14.44
C THR A 240 -5.47 -22.52 -13.78
N ALA A 241 -5.27 -21.33 -14.35
CA ALA A 241 -5.82 -20.09 -13.81
C ALA A 241 -5.88 -19.03 -14.91
N LYS A 242 -6.81 -18.09 -14.78
CA LYS A 242 -6.76 -16.83 -15.54
C LYS A 242 -5.79 -15.88 -14.84
N LYS A 243 -4.82 -15.33 -15.57
CA LYS A 243 -3.71 -14.54 -15.04
C LYS A 243 -3.69 -13.16 -15.65
N TYR A 244 -3.75 -12.13 -14.82
CA TYR A 244 -3.68 -10.73 -15.24
C TYR A 244 -2.52 -10.02 -14.56
N LEU A 245 -1.86 -9.13 -15.30
CA LEU A 245 -0.86 -8.22 -14.74
C LEU A 245 -1.46 -6.82 -14.58
N TRP A 246 -1.52 -6.30 -13.36
CA TRP A 246 -1.93 -4.91 -13.12
C TRP A 246 -0.71 -3.99 -13.09
N LEU A 247 -0.82 -2.82 -13.72
CA LEU A 247 0.20 -1.78 -13.75
C LEU A 247 -0.22 -0.64 -12.80
N PRO A 248 0.16 -0.69 -11.50
CA PRO A 248 -0.13 0.38 -10.54
C PRO A 248 0.75 1.62 -10.71
N THR A 249 1.76 1.55 -11.58
CA THR A 249 2.64 2.68 -11.92
C THR A 249 2.80 2.77 -13.45
N PRO A 250 3.30 3.88 -13.99
CA PRO A 250 3.72 3.95 -15.38
C PRO A 250 4.74 2.85 -15.72
N HIS A 251 4.69 2.39 -16.97
CA HIS A 251 5.41 1.19 -17.41
C HIS A 251 6.84 1.50 -17.88
N ALA A 252 7.13 2.75 -18.25
CA ALA A 252 8.47 3.18 -18.64
C ALA A 252 9.13 4.06 -17.56
N VAL A 253 10.46 4.16 -17.60
CA VAL A 253 11.25 4.89 -16.58
C VAL A 253 11.16 6.41 -16.69
N ASP A 254 10.97 6.96 -17.89
CA ASP A 254 10.84 8.41 -18.07
C ASP A 254 9.38 8.82 -17.85
N PRO A 255 9.05 9.60 -16.82
CA PRO A 255 7.68 10.00 -16.52
C PRO A 255 7.00 10.82 -17.63
N ARG A 256 7.77 11.43 -18.54
CA ARG A 256 7.28 12.26 -19.64
C ARG A 256 7.24 11.53 -20.98
N ASP A 257 8.04 10.48 -21.15
CA ASP A 257 8.06 9.64 -22.35
C ASP A 257 7.77 8.18 -21.99
N GLN A 258 6.52 7.78 -22.20
CA GLN A 258 6.07 6.42 -21.90
C GLN A 258 6.03 5.53 -23.13
N VAL A 259 6.38 6.04 -24.33
CA VAL A 259 6.31 5.26 -25.57
C VAL A 259 7.69 4.81 -26.02
N TYR A 260 8.71 5.66 -25.88
CA TYR A 260 10.05 5.38 -26.41
C TYR A 260 11.10 5.16 -25.31
N SER A 261 10.75 5.42 -24.06
CA SER A 261 11.65 5.20 -22.93
C SER A 261 11.82 3.72 -22.59
N ASN A 262 12.89 3.43 -21.85
CA ASN A 262 13.18 2.10 -21.36
C ASN A 262 12.07 1.63 -20.42
N LEU A 263 11.78 0.33 -20.48
CA LEU A 263 10.83 -0.30 -19.57
C LEU A 263 11.32 -0.16 -18.13
N ASN A 264 10.38 0.13 -17.23
CA ASN A 264 10.65 0.06 -15.81
C ASN A 264 10.98 -1.39 -15.43
N ASN A 265 12.07 -1.60 -14.69
CA ASN A 265 12.54 -2.91 -14.26
C ASN A 265 11.47 -3.74 -13.55
N ALA A 266 10.51 -3.07 -12.91
CA ALA A 266 9.35 -3.71 -12.30
C ALA A 266 8.48 -4.51 -13.29
N TYR A 267 8.59 -4.31 -14.60
CA TYR A 267 7.75 -4.97 -15.60
C TYR A 267 8.52 -5.81 -16.63
N VAL A 268 9.86 -5.87 -16.55
CA VAL A 268 10.68 -6.62 -17.52
C VAL A 268 10.24 -8.08 -17.61
N TYR A 269 10.05 -8.73 -16.47
CA TYR A 269 9.60 -10.10 -16.43
C TYR A 269 8.22 -10.28 -17.11
N GLY A 270 7.21 -9.52 -16.70
CA GLY A 270 5.85 -9.71 -17.18
C GLY A 270 5.58 -9.20 -18.60
N LEU A 271 6.18 -8.08 -19.01
CA LEU A 271 5.89 -7.43 -20.30
C LEU A 271 6.92 -7.72 -21.40
N HIS A 272 8.20 -7.89 -21.06
CA HIS A 272 9.24 -8.16 -22.05
C HIS A 272 9.49 -9.67 -22.21
N GLU A 273 9.63 -10.41 -21.11
CA GLU A 273 9.98 -11.84 -21.17
C GLU A 273 8.76 -12.77 -21.30
N PHE A 274 7.66 -12.47 -20.61
CA PHE A 274 6.51 -13.38 -20.45
C PHE A 274 5.16 -12.77 -20.84
N LEU A 275 5.13 -11.85 -21.82
CA LEU A 275 3.88 -11.17 -22.22
C LEU A 275 2.76 -12.16 -22.58
N SER A 276 3.05 -13.21 -23.36
CA SER A 276 2.05 -14.19 -23.78
C SER A 276 1.62 -15.18 -22.69
N ALA A 277 2.20 -15.11 -21.49
CA ALA A 277 1.79 -15.95 -20.36
C ALA A 277 0.60 -15.35 -19.58
N TRP A 278 0.21 -14.11 -19.88
CA TRP A 278 -0.95 -13.45 -19.28
C TRP A 278 -2.17 -13.55 -20.18
N ASP A 279 -3.36 -13.64 -19.57
CA ASP A 279 -4.63 -13.49 -20.27
C ASP A 279 -4.96 -12.01 -20.57
N GLY A 280 -4.29 -11.07 -19.88
CA GLY A 280 -4.36 -9.66 -20.18
C GLY A 280 -3.52 -8.79 -19.24
N VAL A 281 -3.29 -7.55 -19.67
CA VAL A 281 -2.68 -6.50 -18.85
C VAL A 281 -3.74 -5.46 -18.48
N ILE A 282 -3.74 -4.99 -17.23
CA ILE A 282 -4.68 -4.00 -16.73
C ILE A 282 -3.94 -2.69 -16.48
N THR A 283 -4.34 -1.62 -17.19
CA THR A 283 -3.93 -0.24 -16.90
C THR A 283 -5.07 0.52 -16.25
N SER A 284 -4.74 1.61 -15.54
CA SER A 284 -5.75 2.40 -14.82
C SER A 284 -6.33 3.55 -15.65
N THR A 285 -5.70 3.89 -16.78
CA THR A 285 -6.12 4.95 -17.69
C THR A 285 -6.03 4.50 -19.15
N GLU A 286 -6.85 5.12 -19.98
CA GLU A 286 -6.86 4.88 -21.42
C GLU A 286 -5.57 5.41 -22.06
N GLN A 287 -5.01 6.51 -21.54
CA GLN A 287 -3.73 7.04 -22.02
C GLN A 287 -2.58 6.04 -21.77
N GLN A 288 -2.49 5.45 -20.58
CA GLN A 288 -1.48 4.43 -20.30
C GLN A 288 -1.64 3.19 -21.19
N LYS A 289 -2.88 2.78 -21.49
CA LYS A 289 -3.14 1.69 -22.43
C LYS A 289 -2.64 2.02 -23.83
N GLN A 290 -2.92 3.22 -24.32
CA GLN A 290 -2.48 3.67 -25.64
C GLN A 290 -0.96 3.72 -25.73
N ASP A 291 -0.30 4.29 -24.74
CA ASP A 291 1.15 4.38 -24.70
C ASP A 291 1.78 2.98 -24.61
N LEU A 292 1.26 2.09 -23.75
CA LEU A 292 1.72 0.71 -23.66
C LEU A 292 1.49 -0.07 -24.96
N THR A 293 0.37 0.17 -25.63
CA THR A 293 0.08 -0.43 -26.95
C THR A 293 1.15 -0.03 -27.95
N GLN A 294 1.53 1.26 -27.99
CA GLN A 294 2.60 1.74 -28.89
C GLN A 294 3.97 1.19 -28.47
N TRP A 295 4.28 1.15 -27.17
CA TRP A 295 5.51 0.58 -26.64
C TRP A 295 5.67 -0.91 -27.04
N LEU A 296 4.57 -1.67 -27.04
CA LEU A 296 4.51 -3.07 -27.50
C LEU A 296 4.46 -3.23 -29.03
N GLY A 297 4.74 -2.18 -29.81
CA GLY A 297 4.78 -2.24 -31.28
C GLY A 297 3.43 -2.05 -31.98
N GLY A 298 2.41 -1.53 -31.28
CA GLY A 298 1.12 -1.14 -31.83
C GLY A 298 0.08 -2.27 -31.96
N GLN A 299 0.50 -3.53 -31.85
CA GLN A 299 -0.37 -4.71 -31.95
C GLN A 299 0.03 -5.76 -30.89
N PRO A 300 -0.30 -5.53 -29.61
CA PRO A 300 0.04 -6.48 -28.55
C PRO A 300 -0.63 -7.84 -28.78
N SER A 301 0.08 -8.92 -28.41
CA SER A 301 -0.40 -10.30 -28.59
C SER A 301 -1.51 -10.71 -27.60
N ILE A 302 -1.74 -9.90 -26.57
CA ILE A 302 -2.73 -10.09 -25.52
C ILE A 302 -3.54 -8.81 -25.31
N PRO A 303 -4.76 -8.87 -24.75
CA PRO A 303 -5.55 -7.68 -24.51
C PRO A 303 -4.94 -6.78 -23.42
N ILE A 304 -5.00 -5.46 -23.65
CA ILE A 304 -4.75 -4.44 -22.63
C ILE A 304 -6.11 -3.83 -22.24
N LEU A 305 -6.51 -4.08 -21.00
CA LEU A 305 -7.75 -3.61 -20.40
C LEU A 305 -7.49 -2.29 -19.67
N THR A 306 -8.48 -1.40 -19.72
CA THR A 306 -8.48 -0.18 -18.93
C THR A 306 -9.54 -0.30 -17.85
N ILE A 307 -9.08 -0.44 -16.61
CA ILE A 307 -9.95 -0.60 -15.44
C ILE A 307 -9.48 0.37 -14.36
N SER A 308 -10.36 1.28 -13.95
CA SER A 308 -10.07 2.28 -12.93
C SER A 308 -9.63 1.62 -11.62
N ALA A 309 -8.50 2.09 -11.07
CA ALA A 309 -8.06 1.72 -9.73
C ALA A 309 -8.92 2.41 -8.65
N ALA A 310 -9.45 3.60 -8.95
CA ALA A 310 -10.35 4.34 -8.09
C ALA A 310 -11.77 3.79 -8.17
N VAL A 311 -12.43 3.77 -7.01
CA VAL A 311 -13.85 3.47 -6.85
C VAL A 311 -14.43 4.48 -5.86
N VAL A 312 -15.49 5.17 -6.29
CA VAL A 312 -16.35 5.97 -5.42
C VAL A 312 -17.48 5.04 -4.94
N SER A 313 -17.50 4.78 -3.63
CA SER A 313 -18.46 3.84 -3.04
C SER A 313 -19.91 4.31 -3.24
N LYS A 314 -20.87 3.37 -3.25
CA LYS A 314 -22.30 3.69 -3.32
C LYS A 314 -22.71 4.70 -2.24
N GLN A 315 -22.20 4.51 -1.02
CA GLN A 315 -22.41 5.44 0.09
C GLN A 315 -21.91 6.83 -0.27
N GLN A 316 -20.65 6.98 -0.70
CA GLN A 316 -20.07 8.29 -1.01
C GLN A 316 -20.79 8.98 -2.17
N ALA A 317 -21.12 8.26 -3.24
CA ALA A 317 -21.83 8.81 -4.41
C ALA A 317 -23.26 9.30 -4.08
N GLN A 318 -23.90 8.75 -3.05
CA GLN A 318 -25.26 9.10 -2.62
C GLN A 318 -25.30 10.14 -1.49
N ARG A 319 -24.14 10.59 -0.98
CA ARG A 319 -24.10 11.59 0.10
C ARG A 319 -24.64 12.92 -0.38
N THR A 320 -25.28 13.64 0.54
CA THR A 320 -25.67 15.04 0.31
C THR A 320 -24.41 15.89 0.12
N PRO A 321 -24.33 16.68 -0.96
CA PRO A 321 -23.23 17.62 -1.18
C PRO A 321 -23.08 18.59 -0.01
N ILE A 322 -21.84 18.85 0.41
CA ILE A 322 -21.51 19.86 1.43
C ILE A 322 -21.14 21.16 0.70
N ASP A 323 -21.85 22.24 1.00
CA ASP A 323 -21.56 23.56 0.44
C ASP A 323 -20.24 24.13 1.01
N ILE A 324 -19.52 24.90 0.20
CA ILE A 324 -18.23 25.53 0.58
C ILE A 324 -18.38 26.44 1.81
N SER A 325 -19.56 27.02 2.03
CA SER A 325 -19.83 27.85 3.23
C SER A 325 -19.79 27.07 4.53
N ASP A 326 -19.95 25.74 4.48
CA ASP A 326 -19.94 24.85 5.65
C ASP A 326 -18.57 24.16 5.82
N ARG A 327 -17.55 24.61 5.09
CA ARG A 327 -16.19 24.05 5.06
C ARG A 327 -15.15 25.07 5.52
N HIS A 328 -13.92 24.60 5.72
CA HIS A 328 -12.74 25.45 5.80
C HIS A 328 -12.35 25.90 4.38
N ALA A 329 -13.04 26.93 3.87
CA ALA A 329 -12.95 27.34 2.47
C ALA A 329 -11.51 27.69 2.00
N HIS A 330 -10.62 28.13 2.89
CA HIS A 330 -9.22 28.43 2.56
C HIS A 330 -8.22 27.35 3.01
N GLU A 331 -8.70 26.19 3.48
CA GLU A 331 -7.84 25.05 3.78
C GLU A 331 -7.50 24.27 2.50
N ILE A 332 -6.20 24.20 2.20
CA ILE A 332 -5.64 23.37 1.15
C ILE A 332 -5.17 22.06 1.79
N ILE A 333 -5.49 20.94 1.15
CA ILE A 333 -5.01 19.63 1.62
C ILE A 333 -4.19 18.91 0.55
N TYR A 334 -3.23 18.14 1.03
CA TYR A 334 -2.48 17.14 0.27
C TYR A 334 -2.58 15.80 0.98
N THR A 335 -2.74 14.72 0.23
CA THR A 335 -2.79 13.35 0.77
C THR A 335 -1.95 12.41 -0.09
N GLY A 336 -0.94 11.78 0.49
CA GLY A 336 -0.07 10.87 -0.26
C GLY A 336 1.24 10.54 0.46
N ARG A 337 2.12 9.80 -0.22
CA ARG A 337 3.49 9.58 0.25
C ARG A 337 4.28 10.89 0.17
N LEU A 338 5.20 11.11 1.11
CA LEU A 338 6.08 12.27 1.15
C LEU A 338 7.47 11.87 0.65
N ASP A 339 7.52 11.45 -0.61
CA ASP A 339 8.76 11.10 -1.30
C ASP A 339 9.03 12.12 -2.42
N ALA A 340 10.27 12.19 -2.89
CA ALA A 340 10.74 13.24 -3.80
C ALA A 340 9.91 13.32 -5.10
N GLU A 341 9.48 12.19 -5.66
CA GLU A 341 8.67 12.12 -6.88
C GLU A 341 7.26 12.71 -6.69
N ARG A 342 6.83 12.96 -5.45
CA ARG A 342 5.54 13.60 -5.14
C ARG A 342 5.62 15.13 -5.12
N ARG A 343 6.84 15.67 -5.13
CA ARG A 343 7.18 17.09 -5.26
C ARG A 343 6.36 18.01 -4.35
N VAL A 344 6.19 17.58 -3.10
CA VAL A 344 5.45 18.34 -2.08
C VAL A 344 6.20 19.63 -1.72
N ASP A 345 7.52 19.68 -1.96
CA ASP A 345 8.36 20.88 -1.86
C ASP A 345 7.86 22.02 -2.76
N GLN A 346 7.36 21.68 -3.96
CA GLN A 346 6.79 22.66 -4.88
C GLN A 346 5.43 23.17 -4.42
N LEU A 347 4.63 22.30 -3.76
CA LEU A 347 3.40 22.72 -3.10
C LEU A 347 3.69 23.67 -1.94
N VAL A 348 4.68 23.38 -1.08
CA VAL A 348 5.08 24.27 0.02
C VAL A 348 5.52 25.64 -0.52
N THR A 349 6.33 25.65 -1.60
CA THR A 349 6.76 26.89 -2.28
C THR A 349 5.58 27.67 -2.89
N ALA A 350 4.60 26.98 -3.48
CA ALA A 350 3.40 27.63 -4.01
C ALA A 350 2.52 28.18 -2.89
N PHE A 351 2.40 27.42 -1.78
CA PHE A 351 1.57 27.79 -0.64
C PHE A 351 2.07 29.05 0.04
N ASP A 352 3.38 29.24 0.18
CA ASP A 352 3.98 30.50 0.66
C ASP A 352 3.39 31.73 -0.05
N GLN A 353 3.40 31.71 -1.39
CA GLN A 353 2.88 32.81 -2.20
C GLN A 353 1.36 32.96 -2.13
N VAL A 354 0.63 31.86 -1.93
CA VAL A 354 -0.83 31.89 -1.75
C VAL A 354 -1.18 32.48 -0.40
N HIS A 355 -0.49 32.07 0.68
CA HIS A 355 -0.69 32.56 2.03
C HIS A 355 -0.41 34.07 2.14
N HIS A 356 0.62 34.58 1.46
CA HIS A 356 0.85 36.02 1.36
C HIS A 356 -0.31 36.81 0.72
N LYS A 357 -1.10 36.19 -0.17
CA LYS A 357 -2.26 36.82 -0.84
C LYS A 357 -3.58 36.58 -0.11
N ILE A 358 -3.70 35.44 0.56
CA ILE A 358 -4.87 34.98 1.29
C ILE A 358 -4.37 34.60 2.71
N PRO A 359 -4.25 35.59 3.62
CA PRO A 359 -3.54 35.40 4.90
C PRO A 359 -4.16 34.38 5.86
N ASP A 360 -5.41 33.98 5.64
CA ASP A 360 -6.10 32.96 6.41
C ASP A 360 -6.07 31.56 5.74
N ALA A 361 -5.37 31.41 4.60
CA ALA A 361 -5.18 30.12 3.96
C ALA A 361 -4.26 29.22 4.80
N THR A 362 -4.64 27.96 4.93
CA THR A 362 -3.88 26.92 5.65
C THR A 362 -3.54 25.75 4.71
N LEU A 363 -2.50 25.00 5.05
CA LEU A 363 -2.11 23.78 4.35
C LEU A 363 -2.02 22.62 5.32
N VAL A 364 -2.76 21.54 5.05
CA VAL A 364 -2.66 20.29 5.82
C VAL A 364 -2.13 19.16 4.94
N ILE A 365 -1.01 18.58 5.35
CA ILE A 365 -0.30 17.52 4.65
C ILE A 365 -0.53 16.21 5.40
N TYR A 366 -1.30 15.31 4.79
CA TYR A 366 -1.54 13.95 5.26
C TYR A 366 -0.62 12.99 4.52
N GLY A 367 0.18 12.23 5.26
CA GLY A 367 1.15 11.34 4.65
C GLY A 367 2.33 10.98 5.54
N TYR A 368 3.22 10.18 4.95
CA TYR A 368 4.52 9.78 5.49
C TYR A 368 5.47 9.53 4.31
N GLY A 369 6.78 9.63 4.52
CA GLY A 369 7.77 9.39 3.48
C GLY A 369 9.13 9.97 3.85
N GLY A 370 10.12 9.74 2.99
CA GLY A 370 11.52 10.12 3.25
C GLY A 370 11.76 11.63 3.32
N GLU A 371 10.92 12.43 2.67
CA GLU A 371 11.08 13.89 2.57
C GLU A 371 10.47 14.65 3.75
N LEU A 372 9.85 13.99 4.73
CA LEU A 372 9.12 14.67 5.81
C LEU A 372 10.00 15.69 6.56
N ASP A 373 11.23 15.32 6.90
CA ASP A 373 12.14 16.21 7.63
C ASP A 373 12.62 17.37 6.76
N HIS A 374 12.86 17.12 5.46
CA HIS A 374 13.20 18.17 4.50
C HIS A 374 12.05 19.18 4.33
N LEU A 375 10.81 18.70 4.20
CA LEU A 375 9.61 19.54 4.09
C LEU A 375 9.39 20.38 5.34
N LYS A 376 9.59 19.82 6.55
CA LYS A 376 9.53 20.59 7.80
C LYS A 376 10.57 21.70 7.85
N GLN A 377 11.80 21.44 7.38
CA GLN A 377 12.84 22.46 7.29
C GLN A 377 12.47 23.57 6.31
N GLN A 378 11.91 23.22 5.16
CA GLN A 378 11.44 24.20 4.17
C GLN A 378 10.31 25.08 4.74
N VAL A 379 9.33 24.49 5.42
CA VAL A 379 8.25 25.22 6.11
C VAL A 379 8.82 26.22 7.13
N ALA A 380 9.84 25.82 7.90
CA ALA A 380 10.48 26.70 8.87
C ALA A 380 11.28 27.84 8.22
N GLN A 381 11.97 27.56 7.12
CA GLN A 381 12.71 28.57 6.35
C GLN A 381 11.78 29.63 5.72
N LEU A 382 10.55 29.24 5.40
CA LEU A 382 9.53 30.13 4.84
C LEU A 382 8.65 30.78 5.93
N HIS A 383 8.90 30.50 7.21
CA HIS A 383 8.11 31.01 8.35
C HIS A 383 6.62 30.63 8.29
N LEU A 384 6.31 29.41 7.85
CA LEU A 384 4.96 28.91 7.63
C LEU A 384 4.47 27.93 8.72
N GLU A 385 5.18 27.81 9.85
CA GLU A 385 4.88 26.81 10.89
C GLU A 385 3.49 26.98 11.51
N ALA A 386 2.95 28.20 11.51
CA ALA A 386 1.60 28.49 11.99
C ALA A 386 0.49 28.17 10.96
N ALA A 387 0.85 28.01 9.67
CA ALA A 387 -0.09 27.84 8.56
C ALA A 387 -0.02 26.44 7.92
N VAL A 388 1.05 25.67 8.18
CA VAL A 388 1.26 24.33 7.63
C VAL A 388 1.21 23.28 8.75
N THR A 389 0.33 22.30 8.61
CA THR A 389 0.19 21.17 9.54
C THR A 389 0.59 19.85 8.87
N PHE A 390 1.50 19.10 9.47
CA PHE A 390 1.80 17.72 9.09
C PHE A 390 0.96 16.75 9.94
N ALA A 391 -0.11 16.21 9.36
CA ALA A 391 -1.11 15.39 10.06
C ALA A 391 -0.79 13.88 10.11
N GLY A 392 0.35 13.48 9.54
CA GLY A 392 0.78 12.09 9.46
C GLY A 392 -0.14 11.24 8.57
N TYR A 393 0.04 9.92 8.62
CA TYR A 393 -0.81 8.98 7.91
C TYR A 393 -2.15 8.77 8.63
N GLN A 394 -3.24 8.91 7.88
CA GLN A 394 -4.60 8.67 8.38
C GLN A 394 -5.27 7.56 7.54
N PRO A 395 -5.75 6.46 8.16
CA PRO A 395 -6.48 5.41 7.43
C PRO A 395 -7.81 5.90 6.85
N ASN A 396 -8.43 6.91 7.48
CA ASN A 396 -9.69 7.49 7.05
C ASN A 396 -9.52 9.01 6.88
N LEU A 397 -9.69 9.48 5.65
CA LEU A 397 -9.56 10.88 5.25
C LEU A 397 -10.92 11.55 4.97
N THR A 398 -12.05 10.87 5.20
CA THR A 398 -13.39 11.39 4.91
C THR A 398 -13.61 12.77 5.53
N HIS A 399 -13.29 12.94 6.81
CA HIS A 399 -13.42 14.24 7.46
C HIS A 399 -12.50 15.31 6.86
N ALA A 400 -11.25 14.97 6.55
CA ALA A 400 -10.30 15.88 5.94
C ALA A 400 -10.81 16.38 4.57
N TYR A 401 -11.31 15.49 3.73
CA TYR A 401 -11.89 15.88 2.45
C TYR A 401 -13.20 16.66 2.60
N ASP A 402 -14.06 16.28 3.54
CA ASP A 402 -15.34 16.98 3.76
C ASP A 402 -15.15 18.44 4.21
N GLN A 403 -14.07 18.73 4.93
CA GLN A 403 -13.77 20.08 5.43
C GLN A 403 -12.92 20.94 4.49
N ALA A 404 -12.17 20.35 3.57
CA ALA A 404 -11.21 21.10 2.77
C ALA A 404 -11.84 22.02 1.71
N GLY A 405 -11.18 23.14 1.44
CA GLY A 405 -11.53 24.10 0.41
C GLY A 405 -10.89 23.82 -0.95
N ALA A 406 -9.70 23.21 -0.97
CA ALA A 406 -9.02 22.78 -2.19
C ALA A 406 -8.09 21.58 -1.96
N TYR A 407 -7.86 20.80 -3.01
CA TYR A 407 -6.93 19.68 -3.02
C TYR A 407 -5.81 19.92 -4.03
N VAL A 408 -4.58 19.50 -3.72
CA VAL A 408 -3.44 19.63 -4.63
C VAL A 408 -2.75 18.30 -4.91
N TYR A 409 -2.40 18.07 -6.17
CA TYR A 409 -1.60 16.93 -6.62
C TYR A 409 -0.40 17.37 -7.48
N THR A 410 0.81 17.28 -6.94
CA THR A 410 2.07 17.73 -7.56
C THR A 410 2.99 16.60 -8.02
N GLY A 411 2.50 15.35 -8.05
CA GLY A 411 3.32 14.20 -8.43
C GLY A 411 3.96 14.32 -9.81
N GLU A 412 5.06 13.61 -10.02
CA GLU A 412 5.78 13.55 -11.30
C GLU A 412 5.14 12.58 -12.30
N SER A 413 4.64 11.45 -11.83
CA SER A 413 3.84 10.51 -12.61
C SER A 413 2.93 9.65 -11.72
N ASP A 414 1.93 8.98 -12.32
CA ASP A 414 1.06 8.01 -11.64
C ASP A 414 0.39 7.07 -12.65
N ALA A 415 -0.15 5.93 -12.23
CA ALA A 415 -1.07 5.17 -13.08
C ALA A 415 -2.47 5.77 -13.05
N GLN A 416 -2.94 6.17 -11.85
CA GLN A 416 -4.16 6.94 -11.63
C GLN A 416 -4.15 7.48 -10.18
N PRO A 417 -4.16 8.81 -9.97
CA PRO A 417 -4.06 9.40 -8.65
C PRO A 417 -5.38 9.22 -7.87
N LEU A 418 -5.45 8.17 -7.05
CA LEU A 418 -6.65 7.84 -6.27
C LEU A 418 -7.12 9.02 -5.42
N SER A 419 -6.19 9.68 -4.73
CA SER A 419 -6.46 10.80 -3.83
C SER A 419 -7.07 12.01 -4.53
N LEU A 420 -6.75 12.22 -5.81
CA LEU A 420 -7.38 13.26 -6.63
C LEU A 420 -8.86 12.95 -6.86
N ILE A 421 -9.18 11.69 -7.16
CA ILE A 421 -10.57 11.24 -7.40
C ILE A 421 -11.36 11.22 -6.10
N GLU A 422 -10.73 10.81 -4.98
CA GLU A 422 -11.30 10.87 -3.65
C GLU A 422 -11.69 12.31 -3.28
N ALA A 423 -10.77 13.26 -3.40
CA ALA A 423 -11.05 14.67 -3.14
C ALA A 423 -12.27 15.19 -3.93
N LEU A 424 -12.33 14.86 -5.23
CA LEU A 424 -13.45 15.26 -6.08
C LEU A 424 -14.77 14.61 -5.67
N SER A 425 -14.75 13.36 -5.21
CA SER A 425 -15.94 12.65 -4.71
C SER A 425 -16.50 13.25 -3.42
N HIS A 426 -15.68 14.02 -2.70
CA HIS A 426 -16.09 14.82 -1.54
C HIS A 426 -16.41 16.27 -1.92
N GLY A 427 -16.45 16.60 -3.22
CA GLY A 427 -16.76 17.93 -3.71
C GLY A 427 -15.63 18.94 -3.55
N VAL A 428 -14.38 18.50 -3.32
CA VAL A 428 -13.23 19.39 -3.16
C VAL A 428 -12.67 19.74 -4.53
N PRO A 429 -12.65 21.03 -4.94
CA PRO A 429 -11.96 21.46 -6.15
C PRO A 429 -10.49 21.09 -6.11
N ALA A 430 -9.96 20.55 -7.21
CA ALA A 430 -8.58 20.06 -7.22
C ALA A 430 -7.69 20.77 -8.25
N ILE A 431 -6.43 20.96 -7.90
CA ILE A 431 -5.40 21.52 -8.78
C ILE A 431 -4.29 20.48 -8.91
N ALA A 432 -3.92 20.12 -10.14
CA ALA A 432 -2.90 19.10 -10.37
C ALA A 432 -1.96 19.45 -11.51
N TYR A 433 -0.72 18.98 -11.43
CA TYR A 433 0.18 19.00 -12.58
C TYR A 433 -0.31 18.09 -13.71
N ASN A 434 -0.10 18.53 -14.94
CA ASN A 434 -0.38 17.79 -16.16
C ASN A 434 0.73 16.77 -16.42
N ILE A 435 0.58 15.61 -15.81
CA ILE A 435 1.53 14.50 -15.87
C ILE A 435 0.88 13.25 -16.45
N ASN A 436 1.72 12.29 -16.83
CA ASN A 436 1.28 10.93 -17.11
C ASN A 436 1.16 10.16 -15.79
N TYR A 437 0.02 9.64 -15.38
CA TYR A 437 -1.30 9.65 -16.00
C TYR A 437 -2.36 10.02 -14.96
N GLY A 438 -3.56 10.32 -15.44
CA GLY A 438 -4.74 10.47 -14.58
C GLY A 438 -5.24 11.91 -14.41
N PRO A 439 -4.44 12.93 -14.02
CA PRO A 439 -4.94 14.29 -13.83
C PRO A 439 -5.73 14.84 -15.03
N LYS A 440 -5.27 14.58 -16.26
CA LYS A 440 -5.93 15.03 -17.49
C LYS A 440 -7.29 14.34 -17.75
N ASP A 441 -7.43 13.08 -17.31
CA ASP A 441 -8.67 12.32 -17.46
C ASP A 441 -9.74 12.86 -16.51
N VAL A 442 -9.31 13.18 -15.29
CA VAL A 442 -10.17 13.54 -14.16
C VAL A 442 -10.51 15.04 -14.16
N LEU A 443 -9.54 15.93 -14.38
CA LEU A 443 -9.74 17.38 -14.28
C LEU A 443 -10.27 17.99 -15.58
N LYS A 444 -11.20 18.91 -15.43
CA LYS A 444 -11.78 19.74 -16.49
C LYS A 444 -11.68 21.20 -16.06
N ASP A 445 -10.78 21.95 -16.70
CA ASP A 445 -10.42 23.31 -16.34
C ASP A 445 -11.63 24.22 -16.10
N GLY A 446 -11.67 24.84 -14.92
CA GLY A 446 -12.72 25.77 -14.53
C GLY A 446 -14.09 25.13 -14.28
N LYS A 447 -14.21 23.79 -14.35
CA LYS A 447 -15.43 23.04 -14.03
C LYS A 447 -15.33 22.35 -12.68
N ASN A 448 -14.27 21.58 -12.44
CA ASN A 448 -14.02 20.86 -11.18
C ASN A 448 -12.66 21.17 -10.55
N GLY A 449 -11.84 21.95 -11.24
CA GLY A 449 -10.46 22.19 -10.86
C GLY A 449 -9.64 22.84 -11.96
N TYR A 450 -8.32 22.73 -11.85
CA TYR A 450 -7.36 23.27 -12.80
C TYR A 450 -6.19 22.31 -13.04
N LEU A 451 -5.91 22.05 -14.31
CA LEU A 451 -4.75 21.31 -14.77
C LEU A 451 -3.64 22.32 -15.10
N VAL A 452 -2.51 22.22 -14.42
CA VAL A 452 -1.38 23.15 -14.55
C VAL A 452 -0.20 22.46 -15.21
N THR A 453 0.62 23.20 -15.97
CA THR A 453 1.82 22.63 -16.61
C THR A 453 2.73 21.97 -15.56
N ASP A 454 3.28 20.79 -15.88
CA ASP A 454 4.21 20.05 -15.03
C ASP A 454 5.35 20.95 -14.51
N GLY A 455 5.52 21.00 -13.17
CA GLY A 455 6.54 21.80 -12.49
C GLY A 455 6.32 23.32 -12.50
N ALA A 456 5.22 23.82 -13.08
CA ALA A 456 4.99 25.26 -13.20
C ALA A 456 4.38 25.86 -11.93
N ILE A 457 5.19 26.08 -10.90
CA ILE A 457 4.80 26.65 -9.59
C ILE A 457 3.97 27.93 -9.76
N ASN A 458 4.36 28.85 -10.67
CA ASN A 458 3.62 30.09 -10.91
C ASN A 458 2.19 29.85 -11.43
N GLN A 459 1.96 28.78 -12.20
CA GLN A 459 0.61 28.39 -12.61
C GLN A 459 -0.17 27.77 -11.44
N LEU A 460 0.49 26.95 -10.62
CA LEU A 460 -0.10 26.37 -9.40
C LEU A 460 -0.59 27.47 -8.44
N VAL A 461 0.24 28.47 -8.17
CA VAL A 461 -0.11 29.65 -7.35
C VAL A 461 -1.34 30.37 -7.91
N ARG A 462 -1.37 30.63 -9.23
CA ARG A 462 -2.51 31.30 -9.88
C ARG A 462 -3.78 30.48 -9.79
N ALA A 463 -3.71 29.17 -10.01
CA ALA A 463 -4.85 28.27 -9.94
C ALA A 463 -5.41 28.16 -8.51
N LEU A 464 -4.54 28.03 -7.51
CA LEU A 464 -4.93 28.04 -6.10
C LEU A 464 -5.57 29.35 -5.69
N THR A 465 -4.91 30.48 -5.96
CA THR A 465 -5.44 31.83 -5.66
C THR A 465 -6.83 32.00 -6.29
N ARG A 466 -6.96 31.66 -7.58
CA ARG A 466 -8.24 31.76 -8.31
C ARG A 466 -9.34 30.88 -7.73
N THR A 467 -8.99 29.72 -7.18
CA THR A 467 -9.93 28.77 -6.57
C THR A 467 -10.47 29.32 -5.25
N LEU A 468 -9.60 29.90 -4.42
CA LEU A 468 -9.89 30.32 -3.05
C LEU A 468 -10.44 31.75 -2.95
N GLU A 469 -10.04 32.67 -3.83
CA GLU A 469 -10.39 34.11 -3.72
C GLU A 469 -11.87 34.45 -3.96
N ASN A 470 -12.66 33.52 -4.50
CA ASN A 470 -14.05 33.77 -4.88
C ASN A 470 -14.96 32.60 -4.47
N PRO A 471 -15.76 32.75 -3.39
CA PRO A 471 -16.63 31.68 -2.88
C PRO A 471 -17.65 31.16 -3.90
N GLN A 472 -18.18 32.02 -4.78
CA GLN A 472 -19.13 31.58 -5.81
C GLN A 472 -18.44 30.71 -6.88
N ARG A 473 -17.20 31.04 -7.24
CA ARG A 473 -16.39 30.21 -8.14
C ARG A 473 -16.06 28.89 -7.46
N GLN A 474 -15.61 28.93 -6.21
CA GLN A 474 -15.27 27.74 -5.44
C GLN A 474 -16.47 26.79 -5.31
N GLN A 475 -17.66 27.32 -5.00
CA GLN A 475 -18.90 26.54 -4.95
C GLN A 475 -19.24 25.91 -6.30
N ARG A 476 -19.05 26.63 -7.40
CA ARG A 476 -19.25 26.06 -8.75
C ARG A 476 -18.28 24.93 -9.05
N LEU A 477 -17.00 25.10 -8.68
CA LEU A 477 -15.99 24.06 -8.84
C LEU A 477 -16.33 22.83 -8.00
N SER A 478 -16.80 23.03 -6.77
CA SER A 478 -17.23 21.97 -5.85
C SER A 478 -18.39 21.16 -6.43
N LYS A 479 -19.41 21.82 -6.99
CA LYS A 479 -20.50 21.13 -7.70
C LYS A 479 -20.01 20.35 -8.91
N GLY A 480 -19.02 20.88 -9.63
CA GLY A 480 -18.39 20.16 -10.74
C GLY A 480 -17.55 18.97 -10.29
N ALA A 481 -16.91 19.05 -9.12
CA ALA A 481 -16.14 17.97 -8.51
C ALA A 481 -17.02 16.75 -8.25
N TYR A 482 -18.14 16.92 -7.54
CA TYR A 482 -19.11 15.84 -7.33
C TYR A 482 -19.54 15.18 -8.65
N ARG A 483 -19.97 15.97 -9.64
CA ARG A 483 -20.40 15.44 -10.95
C ARG A 483 -19.28 14.66 -11.66
N SER A 484 -18.05 15.15 -11.60
CA SER A 484 -16.92 14.49 -12.27
C SER A 484 -16.53 13.16 -11.63
N SER A 485 -16.89 12.96 -10.35
CA SER A 485 -16.63 11.71 -9.64
C SER A 485 -17.60 10.58 -10.01
N GLU A 486 -18.75 10.90 -10.61
CA GLU A 486 -19.80 9.91 -10.97
C GLU A 486 -19.31 8.83 -11.94
N GLN A 487 -18.34 9.14 -12.81
CA GLN A 487 -17.75 8.16 -13.72
C GLN A 487 -16.94 7.06 -13.01
N TYR A 488 -16.55 7.33 -11.75
CA TYR A 488 -15.84 6.38 -10.88
C TYR A 488 -16.79 5.73 -9.86
N ALA A 489 -18.10 5.95 -9.97
CA ALA A 489 -19.08 5.30 -9.12
C ALA A 489 -18.99 3.77 -9.25
N ASP A 490 -19.26 3.10 -8.13
CA ASP A 490 -19.25 1.65 -7.97
C ASP A 490 -19.78 0.88 -9.20
N GLU A 491 -20.99 1.20 -9.69
CA GLU A 491 -21.58 0.54 -10.86
C GLU A 491 -20.77 0.75 -12.15
N GLN A 492 -20.21 1.94 -12.37
CA GLN A 492 -19.44 2.25 -13.57
C GLN A 492 -18.11 1.51 -13.59
N VAL A 493 -17.44 1.41 -12.44
CA VAL A 493 -16.18 0.67 -12.34
C VAL A 493 -16.44 -0.84 -12.40
N TRP A 494 -17.55 -1.32 -11.85
CA TRP A 494 -17.93 -2.74 -11.96
C TRP A 494 -18.09 -3.22 -13.40
N GLN A 495 -18.68 -2.38 -14.28
CA GLN A 495 -18.77 -2.70 -15.71
C GLN A 495 -17.40 -2.91 -16.37
N GLN A 496 -16.38 -2.18 -15.91
CA GLN A 496 -15.01 -2.33 -16.43
C GLN A 496 -14.36 -3.64 -16.00
N TRP A 497 -14.78 -4.23 -14.87
CA TRP A 497 -14.29 -5.52 -14.38
C TRP A 497 -14.93 -6.74 -15.07
N GLN A 498 -16.07 -6.56 -15.75
CA GLN A 498 -16.80 -7.65 -16.41
C GLN A 498 -15.93 -8.55 -17.31
N PRO A 499 -15.00 -8.03 -18.14
CA PRO A 499 -14.13 -8.87 -18.97
C PRO A 499 -13.16 -9.78 -18.19
N VAL A 500 -12.92 -9.49 -16.91
CA VAL A 500 -12.00 -10.25 -16.04
C VAL A 500 -12.75 -11.28 -15.20
N VAL A 501 -13.94 -10.91 -14.70
CA VAL A 501 -14.69 -11.72 -13.73
C VAL A 501 -15.66 -12.73 -14.36
N GLN A 502 -15.91 -12.64 -15.68
CA GLN A 502 -16.80 -13.53 -16.42
C GLN A 502 -16.16 -14.87 -16.80
#